data_AF-A0A7C4EQ59-F1
#
_entry.id   AF-A0A7C4EQ59-F1
#
_cell.length_a   1.000
_cell.length_b   1.000
_cell.length_c   1.000
_cell.angle_alpha   90.00
_cell.angle_beta   90.00
_cell.angle_gamma   90.00
#
_symmetry.space_group_name_H-M   'P 1'
#
loop_
_entity.id
_entity.type
_entity.pdbx_description
1 polymer ?
#
loop_
_entity_poly.entity_id
_entity_poly.type
_entity_poly.pdbx_seq_one_letter_code
_entity_poly.pdbx_strand_id
1 'polypeptide(L)'
;DCYQKRDKVAMILFRKDRAETILPPTSSHELALKRLKEIPTGGKTPLSAGLMEAYKLIRCLILKEPHNRFIIVLVTDGKANVSLTNKSPFEELQNISFILKDFPSTDFIVIDTEKKDKFMKMDLAIKIAQWLNAKYFLIEELKSETIFNLITMHKFKIY
;
A
#
# COMPACT_ATOMS: atom_id res chain seq x y z
N ASP A 1 -1.99 18.49 -28.52
CA ASP A 1 -2.71 17.87 -27.39
C ASP A 1 -2.51 16.36 -27.27
N CYS A 2 -1.29 15.87 -27.01
CA CYS A 2 -1.01 14.42 -27.06
C CYS A 2 -0.21 13.86 -25.86
N TYR A 3 -0.17 14.55 -24.73
CA TYR A 3 0.44 14.00 -23.52
C TYR A 3 -0.55 14.03 -22.35
N GLN A 4 -1.67 13.31 -22.49
CA GLN A 4 -2.34 12.80 -21.31
C GLN A 4 -1.38 11.81 -20.65
N LYS A 5 -0.80 12.22 -19.53
CA LYS A 5 0.07 11.38 -18.71
C LYS A 5 -0.78 10.22 -18.19
N ARG A 6 -0.63 9.05 -18.81
CA ARG A 6 -1.35 7.83 -18.39
C ARG A 6 -0.93 7.49 -16.96
N ASP A 7 -1.90 7.05 -16.17
CA ASP A 7 -1.63 6.54 -14.83
C ASP A 7 -0.61 5.40 -14.91
N LYS A 8 0.31 5.39 -13.94
CA LYS A 8 1.28 4.31 -13.76
C LYS A 8 0.92 3.53 -12.50
N VAL A 9 1.10 2.22 -12.56
CA VAL A 9 0.98 1.32 -11.41
C VAL A 9 2.33 0.69 -11.12
N ALA A 10 2.64 0.56 -9.83
CA ALA A 10 3.76 -0.23 -9.33
C ALA A 10 3.22 -1.23 -8.31
N MET A 11 3.95 -2.34 -8.13
CA MET A 11 3.57 -3.37 -7.17
C MET A 11 4.79 -3.77 -6.34
N ILE A 12 4.59 -3.79 -5.03
CA ILE A 12 5.56 -4.25 -4.05
C ILE A 12 5.00 -5.52 -3.43
N LEU A 13 5.80 -6.58 -3.43
CA LEU A 13 5.48 -7.82 -2.75
C LEU A 13 6.38 -7.96 -1.53
N PHE A 14 5.82 -8.38 -0.41
CA PHE A 14 6.58 -8.70 0.80
C PHE A 14 6.32 -10.14 1.21
N ARG A 15 7.39 -10.89 1.44
CA ARG A 15 7.37 -12.32 1.75
C ARG A 15 8.58 -12.69 2.59
N LYS A 16 8.39 -13.62 3.55
CA LYS A 16 9.41 -14.07 4.51
C LYS A 16 9.95 -12.90 5.33
N ASP A 17 11.13 -12.42 5.02
CA ASP A 17 11.92 -11.40 5.72
C ASP A 17 12.27 -10.21 4.81
N ARG A 18 11.70 -10.14 3.60
CA ARG A 18 12.00 -9.09 2.62
C ARG A 18 10.78 -8.55 1.89
N ALA A 19 10.95 -7.37 1.29
CA ALA A 19 10.03 -6.75 0.35
C ALA A 19 10.77 -6.39 -0.94
N GLU A 20 10.10 -6.55 -2.08
CA GLU A 20 10.67 -6.28 -3.39
C GLU A 20 9.64 -5.63 -4.32
N THR A 21 10.09 -4.66 -5.13
CA THR A 21 9.27 -4.08 -6.19
C THR A 21 9.19 -5.07 -7.36
N ILE A 22 8.15 -5.89 -7.39
CA ILE A 22 7.91 -6.90 -8.45
C ILE A 22 7.39 -6.30 -9.75
N LEU A 23 6.87 -5.07 -9.71
CA LEU A 23 6.46 -4.31 -10.87
C LEU A 23 6.88 -2.84 -10.68
N PRO A 24 7.88 -2.34 -11.42
CA PRO A 24 8.20 -0.91 -11.40
C PRO A 24 7.06 -0.10 -12.05
N PRO A 25 6.97 1.22 -11.80
CA PRO A 25 5.92 2.07 -12.35
C PRO A 25 5.75 1.92 -13.86
N THR A 26 4.59 1.39 -14.28
CA THR A 26 4.27 1.15 -15.69
C THR A 26 2.84 1.59 -16.00
N SER A 27 2.62 2.09 -17.22
CA SER A 27 1.28 2.33 -17.76
C SER A 27 0.69 1.10 -18.47
N SER A 28 1.44 -0.01 -18.54
CA SER A 28 0.97 -1.26 -19.14
C SER A 28 0.06 -2.04 -18.19
N HIS A 29 -1.23 -2.01 -18.48
CA HIS A 29 -2.23 -2.78 -17.76
C HIS A 29 -1.99 -4.30 -17.88
N GLU A 30 -1.61 -4.77 -19.07
CA GLU A 30 -1.35 -6.19 -19.32
C GLU A 30 -0.19 -6.70 -18.46
N LEU A 31 0.91 -5.92 -18.37
CA LEU A 31 2.05 -6.29 -17.53
C LEU A 31 1.66 -6.33 -16.05
N ALA A 32 0.85 -5.37 -15.59
CA ALA A 32 0.37 -5.34 -14.22
C ALA A 32 -0.51 -6.56 -13.88
N LEU A 33 -1.47 -6.88 -14.75
CA LEU A 33 -2.33 -8.07 -14.59
C LEU A 33 -1.52 -9.37 -14.59
N LYS A 34 -0.56 -9.49 -15.51
CA LYS A 34 0.31 -10.66 -15.58
C LYS A 34 1.10 -10.84 -14.28
N ARG A 35 1.73 -9.77 -13.78
CA ARG A 35 2.50 -9.84 -12.52
C ARG A 35 1.62 -10.14 -11.32
N LEU A 36 0.40 -9.61 -11.25
CA LEU A 36 -0.55 -9.91 -10.18
C LEU A 36 -0.91 -11.41 -10.13
N LYS A 37 -1.11 -12.04 -11.30
CA LYS A 37 -1.39 -13.49 -11.41
C LYS A 37 -0.21 -14.38 -11.02
N GLU A 38 1.01 -13.86 -11.18
CA GLU A 38 2.26 -14.59 -10.90
C GLU A 38 2.73 -14.44 -9.44
N ILE A 39 2.01 -13.69 -8.59
CA ILE A 39 2.40 -13.50 -7.19
C ILE A 39 2.32 -14.84 -6.43
N PRO A 40 3.43 -15.32 -5.86
CA PRO A 40 3.41 -16.55 -5.07
C PRO A 40 2.59 -16.35 -3.78
N THR A 41 1.73 -17.31 -3.46
CA THR A 41 0.97 -17.32 -2.20
C THR A 41 1.79 -17.94 -1.06
N GLY A 42 1.81 -17.30 0.10
CA GLY A 42 2.31 -17.89 1.35
C GLY A 42 3.75 -17.51 1.76
N GLY A 43 4.00 -17.63 3.07
CA GLY A 43 5.21 -17.15 3.75
C GLY A 43 4.85 -16.21 4.89
N LYS A 44 5.86 -15.75 5.63
CA LYS A 44 5.65 -14.69 6.64
C LYS A 44 5.45 -13.33 5.95
N THR A 45 4.79 -12.40 6.64
CA THR A 45 4.46 -11.05 6.14
C THR A 45 5.31 -10.00 6.88
N PRO A 46 6.47 -9.60 6.33
CA PRO A 46 7.29 -8.54 6.90
C PRO A 46 6.71 -7.18 6.48
N LEU A 47 5.59 -6.81 7.08
CA LEU A 47 4.80 -5.65 6.68
C LEU A 47 5.59 -4.32 6.81
N SER A 48 6.47 -4.22 7.82
CA SER A 48 7.40 -3.10 7.98
C SER A 48 8.37 -2.98 6.79
N ALA A 49 8.81 -4.12 6.22
CA ALA A 49 9.67 -4.14 5.04
C ALA A 49 8.92 -3.61 3.81
N GLY A 50 7.66 -4.01 3.65
CA GLY A 50 6.79 -3.54 2.58
C GLY A 50 6.62 -2.03 2.59
N LEU A 51 6.32 -1.46 3.75
CA LEU A 51 6.19 -0.01 3.92
C LEU A 51 7.52 0.73 3.71
N MET A 52 8.64 0.15 4.15
CA MET A 52 9.97 0.71 3.89
C MET A 52 10.31 0.71 2.39
N GLU A 53 9.97 -0.35 1.66
CA GLU A 53 10.18 -0.41 0.21
C GLU A 53 9.28 0.62 -0.52
N ALA A 54 8.04 0.80 -0.07
CA ALA A 54 7.15 1.83 -0.59
C ALA A 54 7.73 3.24 -0.36
N TYR A 55 8.25 3.51 0.84
CA TYR A 55 8.95 4.75 1.16
C TYR A 55 10.11 5.02 0.20
N LYS A 56 10.98 4.02 -0.03
CA LYS A 56 12.12 4.14 -0.96
C LYS A 56 11.66 4.43 -2.38
N LEU A 57 10.67 3.69 -2.87
CA LEU A 57 10.16 3.84 -4.23
C LEU A 57 9.58 5.24 -4.46
N ILE A 58 8.69 5.70 -3.56
CA ILE A 58 8.01 6.99 -3.75
C ILE A 58 8.98 8.15 -3.55
N ARG A 59 9.94 8.04 -2.63
CA ARG A 59 11.04 9.01 -2.56
C ARG A 59 11.76 9.19 -3.89
N CYS A 60 12.11 8.11 -4.56
CA CYS A 60 12.75 8.18 -5.86
C CYS A 60 11.83 8.78 -6.94
N LEU A 61 10.51 8.52 -6.86
CA LEU A 61 9.55 9.02 -7.84
C LEU A 61 9.22 10.50 -7.65
N ILE A 62 9.07 10.98 -6.42
CA ILE A 62 8.85 12.41 -6.14
C ILE A 62 10.03 13.25 -6.63
N LEU A 63 11.27 12.77 -6.43
CA LEU A 63 12.45 13.48 -6.93
C LEU A 63 12.47 13.61 -8.45
N LYS A 64 11.91 12.63 -9.18
CA LYS A 64 11.85 12.62 -10.65
C LYS A 64 10.61 13.32 -11.21
N GLU A 65 9.49 13.22 -10.51
CA GLU A 65 8.17 13.65 -10.95
C GLU A 65 7.43 14.38 -9.79
N PRO A 66 7.90 15.56 -9.34
CA PRO A 66 7.46 16.20 -8.09
C PRO A 66 6.01 16.69 -8.09
N HIS A 67 5.43 16.87 -9.28
CA HIS A 67 4.03 17.29 -9.46
C HIS A 67 3.04 16.13 -9.47
N ASN A 68 3.52 14.88 -9.39
CA ASN A 68 2.63 13.74 -9.33
C ASN A 68 2.03 13.58 -7.93
N ARG A 69 0.77 13.13 -7.90
CA ARG A 69 0.15 12.57 -6.71
C ARG A 69 0.33 11.05 -6.71
N PHE A 70 0.52 10.49 -5.52
CA PHE A 70 0.69 9.06 -5.30
C PHE A 70 -0.46 8.54 -4.44
N ILE A 71 -0.93 7.34 -4.75
CA ILE A 71 -1.89 6.62 -3.92
C ILE A 71 -1.25 5.29 -3.57
N ILE A 72 -1.00 5.04 -2.28
CA ILE A 72 -0.54 3.74 -1.80
C ILE A 72 -1.74 2.96 -1.32
N VAL A 73 -1.96 1.81 -1.94
CA VAL A 73 -2.94 0.83 -1.49
C VAL A 73 -2.22 -0.30 -0.78
N LEU A 74 -2.38 -0.38 0.53
CA LEU A 74 -1.91 -1.49 1.34
C LEU A 74 -3.01 -2.54 1.47
N VAL A 75 -2.81 -3.72 0.89
CA VAL A 75 -3.69 -4.88 1.07
C VAL A 75 -3.05 -5.80 2.10
N THR A 76 -3.71 -6.06 3.22
CA THR A 76 -3.13 -6.82 4.35
C THR A 76 -4.21 -7.59 5.10
N ASP A 77 -3.85 -8.68 5.77
CA ASP A 77 -4.73 -9.40 6.71
C ASP A 77 -4.46 -8.98 8.17
N GLY A 78 -3.69 -7.90 8.37
CA GLY A 78 -3.34 -7.38 9.70
C GLY A 78 -2.33 -8.25 10.47
N LYS A 79 -1.77 -9.30 9.88
CA LYS A 79 -0.84 -10.18 10.59
C LYS A 79 0.60 -9.74 10.40
N ALA A 80 1.12 -8.97 11.36
CA ALA A 80 2.55 -8.61 11.40
C ALA A 80 3.32 -9.51 12.36
N ASN A 81 3.92 -10.56 11.81
CA ASN A 81 4.58 -11.60 12.60
C ASN A 81 6.11 -11.57 12.49
N VAL A 82 6.69 -10.56 11.83
CA VAL A 82 8.13 -10.47 11.53
C VAL A 82 8.67 -9.09 11.84
N SER A 83 9.78 -9.06 12.59
CA SER A 83 10.57 -7.87 12.84
C SER A 83 11.79 -7.86 11.93
N LEU A 84 12.20 -6.66 11.48
CA LEU A 84 13.42 -6.45 10.68
C LEU A 84 14.64 -6.04 11.52
N THR A 85 14.41 -5.71 12.78
CA THR A 85 15.40 -5.21 13.73
C THR A 85 15.20 -5.88 15.09
N ASN A 86 15.91 -5.41 16.12
CA ASN A 86 15.71 -5.87 17.49
C ASN A 86 14.44 -5.31 18.17
N LYS A 87 13.66 -4.46 17.46
CA LYS A 87 12.38 -3.93 17.93
C LYS A 87 11.26 -4.95 17.77
N SER A 88 10.10 -4.68 18.35
CA SER A 88 8.91 -5.48 18.06
C SER A 88 8.37 -5.16 16.65
N PRO A 89 7.76 -6.12 15.93
CA PRO A 89 7.13 -5.87 14.62
C PRO A 89 6.14 -4.70 14.65
N PHE A 90 5.43 -4.55 15.77
CA PHE A 90 4.47 -3.48 16.01
C PHE A 90 5.14 -2.10 16.07
N GLU A 91 6.23 -1.98 16.83
CA GLU A 91 6.96 -0.71 16.97
C GLU A 91 7.60 -0.29 15.63
N GLU A 92 8.13 -1.24 14.87
CA GLU A 92 8.66 -0.96 13.53
C GLU A 92 7.60 -0.43 12.59
N LEU A 93 6.43 -1.09 12.58
CA LEU A 93 5.29 -0.68 11.77
C LEU A 93 4.81 0.72 12.15
N GLN A 94 4.67 0.98 13.44
CA GLN A 94 4.26 2.30 13.92
C GLN A 94 5.25 3.39 13.46
N ASN A 95 6.55 3.15 13.62
CA ASN A 95 7.58 4.11 13.24
C ASN A 95 7.55 4.41 11.73
N ILE A 96 7.53 3.40 10.86
CA ILE A 96 7.50 3.63 9.41
C ILE A 96 6.17 4.23 8.95
N SER A 97 5.04 3.85 9.56
CA SER A 97 3.75 4.46 9.26
C SER A 97 3.73 5.95 9.61
N PHE A 98 4.31 6.35 10.74
CA PHE A 98 4.41 7.77 11.09
C PHE A 98 5.36 8.56 10.19
N ILE A 99 6.41 7.94 9.64
CA ILE A 99 7.25 8.58 8.62
C ILE A 99 6.47 8.76 7.31
N LEU A 100 5.65 7.77 6.95
CA LEU A 100 4.89 7.77 5.70
C LEU A 100 3.67 8.68 5.72
N LYS A 101 3.00 8.89 6.86
CA LYS A 101 1.76 9.68 6.92
C LYS A 101 1.95 11.13 6.41
N ASP A 102 3.14 11.69 6.61
CA ASP A 102 3.49 13.08 6.26
C ASP A 102 4.20 13.15 4.89
N PHE A 103 4.15 12.07 4.11
CA PHE A 103 4.86 11.99 2.85
C PHE A 103 4.19 12.85 1.75
N PRO A 104 4.92 13.73 1.05
CA PRO A 104 4.32 14.73 0.16
C PRO A 104 3.46 14.11 -0.94
N SER A 105 2.32 14.76 -1.24
CA SER A 105 1.42 14.40 -2.34
C SER A 105 0.99 12.92 -2.35
N THR A 106 0.97 12.26 -1.19
CA THR A 106 0.71 10.82 -1.08
C THR A 106 -0.53 10.58 -0.23
N ASP A 107 -1.51 9.88 -0.80
CA ASP A 107 -2.68 9.38 -0.10
C ASP A 107 -2.51 7.89 0.21
N PHE A 108 -3.01 7.44 1.35
CA PHE A 108 -2.94 6.04 1.78
C PHE A 108 -4.32 5.43 1.88
N ILE A 109 -4.43 4.18 1.44
CA ILE A 109 -5.62 3.34 1.58
C ILE A 109 -5.17 2.01 2.16
N VAL A 110 -5.82 1.56 3.22
CA VAL A 110 -5.64 0.23 3.79
C VAL A 110 -6.88 -0.59 3.49
N ILE A 111 -6.66 -1.74 2.84
CA ILE A 111 -7.67 -2.75 2.56
C ILE A 111 -7.35 -3.94 3.45
N ASP A 112 -8.22 -4.19 4.40
CA ASP A 112 -8.12 -5.35 5.28
C ASP A 112 -8.83 -6.56 4.66
N THR A 113 -8.09 -7.65 4.53
CA THR A 113 -8.55 -8.91 3.94
C THR A 113 -9.08 -9.91 4.96
N GLU A 114 -8.96 -9.61 6.26
CA GLU A 114 -9.48 -10.46 7.32
C GLU A 114 -11.00 -10.34 7.45
N LYS A 115 -11.68 -11.49 7.57
CA LYS A 115 -13.10 -11.54 7.90
C LYS A 115 -13.29 -11.21 9.38
N LYS A 116 -14.02 -10.14 9.68
CA LYS A 116 -14.22 -9.70 11.07
C LYS A 116 -15.44 -10.38 11.67
N ASP A 117 -15.19 -11.31 12.59
CA ASP A 117 -16.23 -11.79 13.51
C ASP A 117 -16.33 -10.85 14.73
N LYS A 118 -17.54 -10.77 15.34
CA LYS A 118 -17.91 -9.80 16.41
C LYS A 118 -17.02 -9.77 17.67
N PHE A 119 -15.98 -10.62 17.77
CA PHE A 119 -15.20 -10.84 18.99
C PHE A 119 -13.68 -10.67 18.86
N MET A 120 -13.14 -10.20 17.72
CA MET A 120 -11.69 -10.04 17.59
C MET A 120 -11.14 -8.72 18.17
N LYS A 121 -10.14 -8.86 19.04
CA LYS A 121 -9.37 -7.78 19.69
C LYS A 121 -8.47 -7.06 18.67
N MET A 122 -8.41 -5.73 18.81
CA MET A 122 -7.31 -4.84 18.37
C MET A 122 -6.66 -5.23 17.03
N ASP A 123 -7.40 -5.03 15.97
CA ASP A 123 -6.95 -5.23 14.61
C ASP A 123 -5.73 -4.35 14.28
N LEU A 124 -4.68 -4.94 13.72
CA LEU A 124 -3.49 -4.20 13.33
C LEU A 124 -3.72 -3.40 12.04
N ALA A 125 -4.57 -3.88 11.13
CA ALA A 125 -4.85 -3.19 9.87
C ALA A 125 -5.48 -1.80 10.14
N ILE A 126 -6.47 -1.72 11.04
CA ILE A 126 -7.07 -0.45 11.43
C ILE A 126 -6.06 0.48 12.15
N LYS A 127 -5.15 -0.06 12.96
CA LYS A 127 -4.09 0.76 13.59
C LYS A 127 -3.12 1.32 12.56
N ILE A 128 -2.71 0.51 11.58
CA ILE A 128 -1.85 0.97 10.49
C ILE A 128 -2.56 2.06 9.71
N ALA A 129 -3.85 1.90 9.43
CA ALA A 129 -4.63 2.93 8.77
C ALA A 129 -4.64 4.24 9.58
N GLN A 130 -4.84 4.17 10.90
CA GLN A 130 -4.76 5.33 11.78
C GLN A 130 -3.38 5.99 11.77
N TRP A 131 -2.29 5.21 11.84
CA TRP A 131 -0.94 5.75 11.84
C TRP A 131 -0.54 6.39 10.52
N LEU A 132 -1.02 5.83 9.39
CA LEU A 132 -0.81 6.35 8.05
C LEU A 132 -1.75 7.52 7.70
N ASN A 133 -2.73 7.84 8.55
CA ASN A 133 -3.86 8.70 8.19
C ASN A 133 -4.56 8.22 6.90
N ALA A 134 -4.68 6.90 6.75
CA ALA A 134 -5.23 6.24 5.58
C ALA A 134 -6.75 6.07 5.69
N LYS A 135 -7.40 6.00 4.53
CA LYS A 135 -8.75 5.44 4.46
C LYS A 135 -8.69 3.94 4.70
N TYR A 136 -9.65 3.40 5.43
CA TYR A 136 -9.72 1.99 5.79
C TYR A 136 -10.98 1.36 5.19
N PHE A 137 -10.84 0.15 4.65
CA PHE A 137 -11.93 -0.64 4.10
C PHE A 137 -11.73 -2.11 4.43
N LEU A 138 -12.82 -2.83 4.70
CA LEU A 138 -12.81 -4.28 4.64
C LEU A 138 -12.91 -4.74 3.18
N ILE A 139 -12.20 -5.82 2.81
CA ILE A 139 -12.25 -6.37 1.45
C ILE A 139 -13.68 -6.77 1.06
N GLU A 140 -14.50 -7.17 2.02
CA GLU A 140 -15.90 -7.56 1.81
C GLU A 140 -16.81 -6.36 1.48
N GLU A 141 -16.43 -5.16 1.92
CA GLU A 141 -17.15 -3.91 1.62
C GLU A 141 -16.75 -3.34 0.25
N LEU A 142 -15.65 -3.84 -0.33
CA LEU A 142 -15.12 -3.37 -1.59
C LEU A 142 -15.76 -4.11 -2.76
N LYS A 143 -16.76 -3.47 -3.35
CA LYS A 143 -17.11 -3.70 -4.76
C LYS A 143 -16.01 -3.10 -5.64
N SER A 144 -15.78 -3.69 -6.82
CA SER A 144 -14.78 -3.19 -7.79
C SER A 144 -15.01 -1.73 -8.18
N GLU A 145 -16.27 -1.28 -8.28
CA GLU A 145 -16.58 0.14 -8.50
C GLU A 145 -16.14 1.05 -7.34
N THR A 146 -16.16 0.57 -6.09
CA THR A 146 -15.79 1.38 -4.92
C THR A 146 -14.31 1.74 -4.94
N ILE A 147 -13.42 0.79 -5.24
CA ILE A 147 -11.97 1.05 -5.35
C ILE A 147 -11.69 1.99 -6.53
N PHE A 148 -12.32 1.73 -7.68
CA PHE A 148 -12.16 2.57 -8.86
C PHE A 148 -12.59 4.02 -8.57
N ASN A 149 -13.76 4.21 -7.98
CA ASN A 149 -14.29 5.53 -7.61
C ASN A 149 -13.41 6.21 -6.56
N LEU A 150 -12.89 5.46 -5.60
CA LEU A 150 -11.99 5.98 -4.56
C LEU A 150 -10.70 6.52 -5.17
N ILE A 151 -10.02 5.71 -5.98
CA ILE A 151 -8.79 6.12 -6.69
C ILE A 151 -9.07 7.32 -7.58
N THR A 152 -10.20 7.28 -8.29
CA THR A 152 -10.64 8.36 -9.18
C THR A 152 -10.91 9.67 -8.42
N MET A 153 -11.58 9.63 -7.28
CA MET A 153 -11.76 10.80 -6.41
C MET A 153 -10.44 11.37 -5.90
N HIS A 154 -9.47 10.51 -5.55
CA HIS A 154 -8.15 10.95 -5.11
C HIS A 154 -7.34 11.58 -6.25
N LYS A 155 -7.51 11.12 -7.48
CA LYS A 155 -6.96 11.76 -8.68
C LYS A 155 -7.57 13.15 -8.91
N PHE A 156 -8.88 13.30 -8.69
CA PHE A 156 -9.63 14.52 -8.98
C PHE A 156 -9.77 15.49 -7.81
N LYS A 157 -9.15 15.26 -6.64
CA LYS A 157 -8.98 16.28 -5.58
C LYS A 157 -8.10 17.49 -6.00
N ILE A 158 -7.86 17.63 -7.30
CA ILE A 158 -7.27 18.79 -7.95
C ILE A 158 -8.45 19.69 -8.30
N TYR A 159 -8.87 20.56 -7.38
CA TYR A 159 -9.38 21.94 -7.59
C TYR A 159 -9.50 22.61 -6.22
#